data_AF-A0A7C4G3S6-F1
#
_entry.id   AF-A0A7C4G3S6-F1
#
_cell.length_a   1.000
_cell.length_b   1.000
_cell.length_c   1.000
_cell.angle_alpha   90.00
_cell.angle_beta   90.00
_cell.angle_gamma   90.00
#
_symmetry.space_group_name_H-M   'P 1'
#
loop_
_entity.id
_entity.type
_entity.pdbx_description
1 polymer ?
#
loop_
_entity_poly.entity_id
_entity_poly.type
_entity_poly.pdbx_seq_one_letter_code
_entity_poly.pdbx_strand_id
1 'polypeptide(L)'
;MPLPVCTKSGAECMSLIRSFSSLLSRRLTLVCLAGAVALATVRAEVPASFFGVWARDDSFDPKQYPFLKGFAFNAAWREVERQPGVFDWSRLDQAMEKAVQQKTPLYLSLGVGPEAPEWIYAHGVPKVFTDDELHKSKWPYYPYPLAPAYKSYFQRLITEFGKHIRGYPAEKQARIAFIQVKTGCTGDECAYKGEPIDARYALPKSSAKWRAFRLEAFALFVKTFQEGPGRPIDLLFNSIGGDADGGKDFGEEWDWVTAHCKSGFGIKNGALSRGHHLSGERTLYDQWTRFLIDPKGVILTNNHVVEGADSVEIQLKDGRKFVSRDIKADPKTDLAIIRLDAKDNLPYLELGDSDAMEIGDRVLAVGAPFGLTGTVTH
;
A
#
# COMPACT_ATOMS: atom_id res chain seq x y z
N MET A 1 -24.20 -45.49 -41.73
CA MET A 1 -24.08 -46.10 -43.08
C MET A 1 -25.47 -46.13 -43.68
N PRO A 2 -25.72 -45.83 -44.99
CA PRO A 2 -24.92 -46.24 -46.16
C PRO A 2 -24.81 -45.27 -47.39
N LEU A 3 -23.87 -45.59 -48.32
CA LEU A 3 -23.81 -45.38 -49.81
C LEU A 3 -23.67 -43.95 -50.43
N PRO A 4 -23.35 -43.78 -51.75
CA PRO A 4 -22.18 -44.23 -52.57
C PRO A 4 -21.57 -43.09 -53.47
N VAL A 5 -20.58 -43.43 -54.31
CA VAL A 5 -19.73 -42.56 -55.17
C VAL A 5 -20.49 -41.59 -56.10
N CYS A 6 -20.03 -40.33 -56.19
CA CYS A 6 -20.60 -39.30 -57.07
C CYS A 6 -19.54 -38.67 -58.00
N THR A 7 -19.89 -38.62 -59.28
CA THR A 7 -19.36 -37.76 -60.33
C THR A 7 -19.89 -36.33 -60.16
N LYS A 8 -19.06 -35.33 -59.79
CA LYS A 8 -19.13 -33.88 -60.19
C LYS A 8 -18.32 -32.94 -59.28
N SER A 9 -18.00 -31.79 -59.87
CA SER A 9 -17.30 -30.56 -59.44
C SER A 9 -16.98 -30.29 -57.95
N GLY A 10 -15.72 -29.95 -57.70
CA GLY A 10 -15.31 -28.55 -57.54
C GLY A 10 -15.19 -27.97 -56.13
N ALA A 11 -15.72 -28.62 -55.09
CA ALA A 11 -15.54 -28.16 -53.72
C ALA A 11 -15.56 -29.35 -52.77
N GLU A 12 -14.62 -29.34 -51.82
CA GLU A 12 -14.47 -30.29 -50.72
C GLU A 12 -13.96 -31.69 -51.15
N CYS A 13 -12.92 -32.29 -50.58
CA CYS A 13 -12.23 -31.98 -49.36
C CYS A 13 -10.86 -32.68 -49.39
N MET A 14 -9.81 -31.86 -49.32
CA MET A 14 -8.71 -31.98 -48.35
C MET A 14 -7.95 -33.30 -48.27
N SER A 15 -6.62 -33.17 -48.42
CA SER A 15 -5.54 -34.13 -48.10
C SER A 15 -4.79 -34.49 -49.39
N LEU A 16 -3.58 -34.03 -49.68
CA LEU A 16 -2.37 -34.25 -48.92
C LEU A 16 -1.22 -33.45 -49.56
N ILE A 17 -1.03 -32.20 -49.14
CA ILE A 17 0.32 -31.75 -48.80
C ILE A 17 0.20 -31.16 -47.40
N ARG A 18 0.20 -32.07 -46.43
CA ARG A 18 0.51 -31.77 -45.03
C ARG A 18 1.91 -31.17 -45.00
N SER A 19 2.00 -29.86 -44.82
CA SER A 19 3.09 -29.23 -44.07
C SER A 19 2.62 -27.88 -43.54
N PHE A 20 2.18 -27.92 -42.28
CA PHE A 20 2.32 -26.89 -41.23
C PHE A 20 1.59 -25.52 -41.35
N SER A 21 0.63 -25.34 -40.43
CA SER A 21 0.12 -24.12 -39.76
C SER A 21 -0.48 -22.98 -40.61
N SER A 22 -1.80 -22.85 -40.77
CA SER A 22 -2.82 -22.36 -39.81
C SER A 22 -2.66 -20.85 -39.45
N LEU A 23 -3.44 -19.95 -40.09
CA LEU A 23 -4.77 -19.49 -39.65
C LEU A 23 -4.71 -18.49 -38.47
N LEU A 24 -4.90 -17.19 -38.72
CA LEU A 24 -6.10 -16.46 -38.29
C LEU A 24 -6.10 -14.95 -38.66
N SER A 25 -7.31 -14.53 -39.06
CA SER A 25 -7.96 -13.23 -38.83
C SER A 25 -8.03 -12.22 -39.99
N ARG A 26 -9.29 -11.99 -40.36
CA ARG A 26 -9.87 -11.25 -41.49
C ARG A 26 -10.09 -9.77 -41.14
N ARG A 27 -10.22 -8.98 -42.23
CA ARG A 27 -10.79 -7.63 -42.36
C ARG A 27 -12.13 -7.41 -41.66
N LEU A 28 -12.39 -6.19 -41.15
CA LEU A 28 -13.59 -5.38 -41.47
C LEU A 28 -13.52 -3.90 -40.99
N THR A 29 -13.62 -3.03 -41.99
CA THR A 29 -14.10 -1.63 -42.18
C THR A 29 -14.45 -0.66 -41.02
N LEU A 30 -13.90 0.57 -41.18
CA LEU A 30 -14.23 1.92 -40.68
C LEU A 30 -15.68 2.21 -40.23
N VAL A 31 -15.86 3.07 -39.19
CA VAL A 31 -16.42 4.45 -39.27
C VAL A 31 -16.09 5.22 -37.96
N CYS A 32 -15.78 6.51 -38.12
CA CYS A 32 -15.39 7.52 -37.15
C CYS A 32 -16.10 7.53 -35.77
N LEU A 33 -15.28 7.52 -34.72
CA LEU A 33 -15.51 8.28 -33.48
C LEU A 33 -14.21 8.99 -33.11
N ALA A 34 -13.91 10.08 -33.84
CA ALA A 34 -13.10 11.15 -33.28
C ALA A 34 -13.95 11.81 -32.19
N GLY A 35 -13.50 11.77 -30.93
CA GLY A 35 -14.18 12.49 -29.85
C GLY A 35 -14.31 11.78 -28.51
N ALA A 36 -13.38 10.91 -28.13
CA ALA A 36 -13.01 10.71 -26.74
C ALA A 36 -11.65 10.02 -26.69
N VAL A 37 -10.60 10.72 -27.13
CA VAL A 37 -9.33 10.59 -26.40
C VAL A 37 -9.64 11.20 -25.03
N ALA A 38 -10.28 10.43 -24.17
CA ALA A 38 -9.95 10.53 -22.77
C ALA A 38 -8.47 10.19 -22.77
N LEU A 39 -7.64 11.23 -22.78
CA LEU A 39 -6.41 11.21 -22.01
C LEU A 39 -6.86 10.85 -20.60
N ALA A 40 -7.15 9.58 -20.37
CA ALA A 40 -6.98 8.98 -19.08
C ALA A 40 -5.48 9.16 -18.87
N THR A 41 -5.13 10.30 -18.27
CA THR A 41 -3.87 10.47 -17.59
C THR A 41 -3.68 9.18 -16.83
N VAL A 42 -2.77 8.34 -17.32
CA VAL A 42 -2.32 7.15 -16.62
C VAL A 42 -2.04 7.66 -15.22
N ARG A 43 -2.89 7.24 -14.27
CA ARG A 43 -2.63 7.52 -12.86
C ARG A 43 -1.20 7.06 -12.66
N ALA A 44 -0.36 7.90 -12.07
CA ALA A 44 0.94 7.45 -11.62
C ALA A 44 0.68 6.38 -10.56
N GLU A 45 0.54 5.14 -11.02
CA GLU A 45 0.50 3.96 -10.17
C GLU A 45 1.91 3.83 -9.61
N VAL A 46 1.99 3.52 -8.31
CA VAL A 46 3.21 2.94 -7.75
C VAL A 46 3.51 1.72 -8.62
N PRO A 47 4.64 1.66 -9.35
CA PRO A 47 5.00 0.46 -10.09
C PRO A 47 4.88 -0.75 -9.17
N ALA A 48 4.20 -1.82 -9.61
CA ALA A 48 4.04 -3.04 -8.81
C ALA A 48 5.37 -3.58 -8.26
N SER A 49 6.50 -3.21 -8.89
CA SER A 49 7.87 -3.48 -8.45
C SER A 49 8.30 -2.82 -7.13
N PHE A 50 7.54 -1.86 -6.58
CA PHE A 50 7.86 -1.22 -5.31
C PHE A 50 7.17 -1.88 -4.09
N PHE A 51 6.36 -2.91 -4.29
CA PHE A 51 5.79 -3.72 -3.22
C PHE A 51 6.68 -4.92 -2.88
N GLY A 52 6.95 -5.15 -1.59
CA GLY A 52 7.76 -6.27 -1.11
C GLY A 52 8.61 -5.93 0.11
N VAL A 53 9.68 -6.70 0.34
CA VAL A 53 10.60 -6.48 1.47
C VAL A 53 11.59 -5.38 1.13
N TRP A 54 11.82 -4.47 2.07
CA TRP A 54 12.73 -3.34 1.90
C TRP A 54 13.79 -3.33 3.00
N ALA A 55 15.03 -3.00 2.63
CA ALA A 55 16.09 -2.80 3.60
C ALA A 55 15.80 -1.60 4.53
N ARG A 56 16.40 -1.61 5.72
CA ARG A 56 16.30 -0.51 6.69
C ARG A 56 17.29 0.63 6.40
N ASP A 57 18.34 0.33 5.66
CA ASP A 57 19.40 1.22 5.21
C ASP A 57 20.01 0.65 3.92
N ASP A 58 21.09 1.26 3.45
CA ASP A 58 21.79 0.93 2.23
C ASP A 58 22.94 -0.07 2.44
N SER A 59 23.01 -0.78 3.59
CA SER A 59 24.15 -1.64 3.93
C SER A 59 24.14 -3.03 3.29
N PHE A 60 23.20 -3.31 2.39
CA PHE A 60 23.03 -4.62 1.76
C PHE A 60 23.60 -4.67 0.35
N ASP A 61 23.99 -5.87 -0.09
CA ASP A 61 24.29 -6.16 -1.51
C ASP A 61 23.03 -6.69 -2.21
N PRO A 62 22.47 -5.96 -3.20
CA PRO A 62 21.33 -6.44 -3.98
C PRO A 62 21.56 -7.79 -4.66
N LYS A 63 22.82 -8.19 -4.93
CA LYS A 63 23.14 -9.51 -5.48
C LYS A 63 22.94 -10.64 -4.48
N GLN A 64 23.18 -10.37 -3.19
CA GLN A 64 23.01 -11.33 -2.11
C GLN A 64 21.54 -11.43 -1.66
N TYR A 65 20.78 -10.34 -1.83
CA TYR A 65 19.38 -10.25 -1.40
C TYR A 65 18.47 -9.76 -2.54
N PRO A 66 18.32 -10.55 -3.62
CA PRO A 66 17.59 -10.13 -4.82
C PRO A 66 16.08 -9.91 -4.58
N PHE A 67 15.54 -10.41 -3.46
CA PHE A 67 14.15 -10.20 -3.06
C PHE A 67 13.89 -8.79 -2.50
N LEU A 68 14.94 -8.04 -2.09
CA LEU A 68 14.78 -6.68 -1.58
C LEU A 68 14.44 -5.71 -2.71
N LYS A 69 13.33 -4.99 -2.56
CA LYS A 69 12.85 -4.02 -3.56
C LYS A 69 13.58 -2.68 -3.53
N GLY A 70 14.29 -2.39 -2.45
CA GLY A 70 15.02 -1.16 -2.27
C GLY A 70 15.45 -0.92 -0.84
N PHE A 71 15.90 0.30 -0.54
CA PHE A 71 16.29 0.71 0.82
C PHE A 71 15.61 1.98 1.29
N ALA A 72 15.66 2.17 2.61
CA ALA A 72 15.25 3.41 3.25
C ALA A 72 16.39 4.42 3.26
N PHE A 73 16.09 5.67 2.93
CA PHE A 73 16.86 6.80 3.42
C PHE A 73 16.13 7.40 4.61
N ASN A 74 16.76 7.40 5.78
CA ASN A 74 16.24 8.02 6.99
C ASN A 74 17.23 9.08 7.47
N ALA A 75 16.77 10.31 7.66
CA ALA A 75 17.55 11.38 8.28
C ALA A 75 16.74 12.07 9.37
N ALA A 76 17.42 12.55 10.40
CA ALA A 76 16.80 13.39 11.41
C ALA A 76 16.71 14.84 10.90
N TRP A 77 15.65 15.56 11.25
CA TRP A 77 15.52 16.98 10.90
C TRP A 77 16.73 17.79 11.40
N ARG A 78 17.21 17.52 12.62
CA ARG A 78 18.43 18.14 13.18
C ARG A 78 19.70 17.95 12.35
N GLU A 79 19.75 16.90 11.53
CA GLU A 79 20.90 16.60 10.68
C GLU A 79 20.84 17.36 9.35
N VAL A 80 19.64 17.52 8.79
CA VAL A 80 19.43 18.20 7.50
C VAL A 80 19.29 19.71 7.65
N GLU A 81 18.90 20.24 8.82
CA GLU A 81 18.73 21.68 9.08
C GLU A 81 19.40 22.07 10.40
N ARG A 82 20.74 22.00 10.43
CA ARG A 82 21.54 22.31 11.63
C ARG A 82 21.39 23.76 12.08
N GLN A 83 21.18 24.67 11.13
CA GLN A 83 20.92 26.08 11.37
C GLN A 83 19.59 26.49 10.71
N PRO A 84 18.85 27.46 11.27
CA PRO A 84 17.55 27.85 10.74
C PRO A 84 17.65 28.27 9.26
N GLY A 85 16.97 27.54 8.37
CA GLY A 85 16.90 27.84 6.95
C GLY A 85 18.14 27.41 6.13
N VAL A 86 19.13 26.76 6.74
CA VAL A 86 20.33 26.26 6.04
C VAL A 86 20.25 24.75 5.99
N PHE A 87 20.05 24.21 4.79
CA PHE A 87 19.85 22.78 4.55
C PHE A 87 21.11 22.09 4.02
N ASP A 88 21.43 20.92 4.58
CA ASP A 88 22.50 20.03 4.14
C ASP A 88 21.88 18.72 3.62
N TRP A 89 21.84 18.58 2.30
CA TRP A 89 21.29 17.41 1.62
C TRP A 89 22.35 16.39 1.21
N SER A 90 23.62 16.58 1.60
CA SER A 90 24.75 15.78 1.10
C SER A 90 24.56 14.28 1.30
N ARG A 91 24.01 13.85 2.44
CA ARG A 91 23.71 12.43 2.71
C ARG A 91 22.60 11.89 1.80
N LEU A 92 21.58 12.70 1.54
CA LEU A 92 20.51 12.33 0.61
C LEU A 92 21.05 12.24 -0.81
N ASP A 93 21.88 13.20 -1.23
CA ASP A 93 22.52 13.20 -2.54
C ASP A 93 23.34 11.93 -2.76
N GLN A 94 24.16 11.54 -1.77
CA GLN A 94 24.94 10.31 -1.79
C GLN A 94 24.06 9.06 -1.89
N ALA A 95 22.96 8.99 -1.11
CA ALA A 95 22.03 7.88 -1.18
C ALA A 95 21.36 7.76 -2.55
N MET A 96 21.01 8.90 -3.17
CA MET A 96 20.43 8.94 -4.51
C MET A 96 21.43 8.49 -5.58
N GLU A 97 22.70 8.89 -5.48
CA GLU A 97 23.74 8.41 -6.41
C GLU A 97 23.92 6.90 -6.32
N LYS A 98 24.00 6.37 -5.10
CA LYS A 98 24.11 4.93 -4.88
C LYS A 98 22.90 4.17 -5.44
N ALA A 99 21.71 4.69 -5.24
CA ALA A 99 20.48 4.12 -5.80
C ALA A 99 20.47 4.12 -7.34
N VAL A 100 20.97 5.17 -7.98
CA VAL A 100 21.13 5.21 -9.43
C VAL A 100 22.16 4.16 -9.89
N GLN A 101 23.33 4.12 -9.26
CA GLN A 101 24.40 3.17 -9.58
C GLN A 101 23.95 1.71 -9.46
N GLN A 102 23.19 1.41 -8.40
CA GLN A 102 22.67 0.06 -8.14
C GLN A 102 21.35 -0.24 -8.87
N LYS A 103 20.75 0.76 -9.54
CA LYS A 103 19.40 0.72 -10.12
C LYS A 103 18.32 0.33 -9.09
N THR A 104 18.54 0.71 -7.84
CA THR A 104 17.72 0.32 -6.69
C THR A 104 16.80 1.46 -6.26
N PRO A 105 15.50 1.22 -6.06
CA PRO A 105 14.57 2.19 -5.50
C PRO A 105 14.90 2.61 -4.06
N LEU A 106 14.52 3.83 -3.68
CA LEU A 106 14.46 4.27 -2.28
C LEU A 106 13.06 4.67 -1.87
N TYR A 107 12.76 4.49 -0.58
CA TYR A 107 11.81 5.38 0.08
C TYR A 107 12.56 6.34 1.00
N LEU A 108 12.09 7.58 1.08
CA LEU A 108 12.75 8.65 1.83
C LEU A 108 11.92 9.05 3.04
N SER A 109 12.56 9.30 4.18
CA SER A 109 11.88 9.84 5.37
C SER A 109 12.75 10.82 6.16
N LEU A 110 12.09 11.84 6.72
CA LEU A 110 12.68 12.80 7.64
C LEU A 110 12.02 12.68 9.02
N GLY A 111 12.82 12.47 10.05
CA GLY A 111 12.36 12.46 11.44
C GLY A 111 12.13 13.86 11.98
N VAL A 112 10.91 14.16 12.42
CA VAL A 112 10.51 15.53 12.79
C VAL A 112 10.14 15.75 14.26
N GLY A 113 9.79 14.68 15.01
CA GLY A 113 9.41 14.78 16.43
C GLY A 113 10.63 14.98 17.34
N PRO A 114 11.10 13.94 18.06
CA PRO A 114 12.31 14.05 18.88
C PRO A 114 13.60 14.19 18.05
N GLU A 115 13.45 14.23 16.72
CA GLU A 115 14.53 14.37 15.77
C GLU A 115 14.67 15.79 15.21
N ALA A 116 13.86 16.73 15.73
CA ALA A 116 13.94 18.14 15.41
C ALA A 116 15.23 18.81 15.95
N PRO A 117 15.71 19.89 15.31
CA PRO A 117 16.90 20.60 15.77
C PRO A 117 16.65 21.41 17.04
N GLU A 118 17.67 21.51 17.91
CA GLU A 118 17.58 22.26 19.18
C GLU A 118 17.19 23.74 19.01
N TRP A 119 17.57 24.35 17.89
CA TRP A 119 17.32 25.77 17.67
C TRP A 119 15.82 26.11 17.65
N ILE A 120 14.92 25.17 17.32
CA ILE A 120 13.47 25.45 17.29
C ILE A 120 12.96 25.87 18.68
N TYR A 121 13.55 25.34 19.74
CA TYR A 121 13.10 25.57 21.10
C TYR A 121 13.44 26.97 21.59
N ALA A 122 14.58 27.51 21.13
CA ALA A 122 14.94 28.90 21.34
C ALA A 122 14.08 29.88 20.52
N HIS A 123 13.30 29.38 19.56
CA HIS A 123 12.53 30.18 18.61
C HIS A 123 11.03 29.86 18.65
N GLY A 124 10.48 29.72 19.86
CA GLY A 124 9.03 29.70 20.08
C GLY A 124 8.36 28.33 20.00
N VAL A 125 9.14 27.23 19.94
CA VAL A 125 8.60 25.88 20.10
C VAL A 125 8.80 25.41 21.55
N PRO A 126 7.74 25.07 22.30
CA PRO A 126 7.88 24.50 23.63
C PRO A 126 8.57 23.11 23.62
N LYS A 127 9.44 22.88 24.62
CA LYS A 127 9.94 21.53 24.97
C LYS A 127 8.88 20.80 25.80
N VAL A 128 8.51 19.61 25.34
CA VAL A 128 7.56 18.72 26.03
C VAL A 128 8.34 17.56 26.60
N PHE A 129 8.39 17.47 27.92
CA PHE A 129 8.93 16.32 28.65
C PHE A 129 7.80 15.33 28.92
N THR A 130 8.10 14.04 28.84
CA THR A 130 7.13 12.97 29.07
C THR A 130 7.61 12.02 30.16
N ASP A 131 6.71 11.18 30.64
CA ASP A 131 6.97 10.10 31.60
C ASP A 131 7.54 8.82 30.97
N ASP A 132 7.95 8.87 29.69
CA ASP A 132 8.49 7.71 28.98
C ASP A 132 9.91 7.37 29.43
N GLU A 133 10.02 6.42 30.36
CA GLU A 133 11.30 5.92 30.83
C GLU A 133 12.01 5.01 29.81
N LEU A 134 11.29 4.41 28.86
CA LEU A 134 11.88 3.46 27.91
C LEU A 134 12.82 4.14 26.91
N HIS A 135 12.46 5.33 26.42
CA HIS A 135 13.24 6.02 25.39
C HIS A 135 13.94 7.28 25.88
N LYS A 136 13.85 7.61 27.17
CA LYS A 136 14.38 8.85 27.78
C LYS A 136 15.85 9.15 27.45
N SER A 137 16.70 8.12 27.38
CA SER A 137 18.12 8.27 27.03
C SER A 137 18.34 8.71 25.58
N LYS A 138 17.41 8.36 24.69
CA LYS A 138 17.47 8.67 23.26
C LYS A 138 16.64 9.91 22.91
N TRP A 139 15.46 10.06 23.52
CA TRP A 139 14.48 11.11 23.26
C TRP A 139 14.02 11.73 24.59
N PRO A 140 14.81 12.64 25.17
CA PRO A 140 14.52 13.23 26.47
C PRO A 140 13.34 14.22 26.45
N TYR A 141 12.99 14.77 25.29
CA TYR A 141 11.86 15.67 25.08
C TYR A 141 11.45 15.72 23.62
N TYR A 142 10.31 16.35 23.38
CA TYR A 142 9.67 16.48 22.07
C TYR A 142 9.27 17.94 21.81
N PRO A 143 9.18 18.38 20.54
CA PRO A 143 8.55 19.65 20.20
C PRO A 143 7.04 19.58 20.39
N TYR A 144 6.43 20.66 20.88
CA TYR A 144 4.97 20.79 20.88
C TYR A 144 4.46 21.06 19.45
N PRO A 145 3.75 20.11 18.81
CA PRO A 145 3.46 20.18 17.37
C PRO A 145 2.43 21.25 17.01
N LEU A 146 1.61 21.70 17.96
CA LEU A 146 0.60 22.74 17.71
C LEU A 146 1.15 24.16 17.86
N ALA A 147 2.42 24.34 18.25
CA ALA A 147 3.04 25.65 18.29
C ALA A 147 3.08 26.26 16.87
N PRO A 148 2.64 27.52 16.67
CA PRO A 148 2.68 28.17 15.35
C PRO A 148 4.09 28.19 14.73
N ALA A 149 5.12 28.38 15.57
CA ALA A 149 6.52 28.31 15.15
C ALA A 149 6.88 26.93 14.62
N TYR A 150 6.50 25.85 15.33
CA TYR A 150 6.75 24.48 14.89
C TYR A 150 6.10 24.20 13.54
N LYS A 151 4.81 24.55 13.38
CA LYS A 151 4.10 24.38 12.10
C LYS A 151 4.80 25.09 10.95
N SER A 152 5.28 26.32 11.19
CA SER A 152 6.00 27.11 10.18
C SER A 152 7.34 26.47 9.80
N TYR A 153 8.11 25.99 10.77
CA TYR A 153 9.39 25.32 10.52
C TYR A 153 9.20 23.95 9.87
N PHE A 154 8.20 23.19 10.28
CA PHE A 154 7.83 21.91 9.68
C PHE A 154 7.41 22.10 8.23
N GLN A 155 6.58 23.11 7.95
CA GLN A 155 6.20 23.47 6.58
C GLN A 155 7.43 23.82 5.73
N ARG A 156 8.37 24.60 6.26
CA ARG A 156 9.63 24.92 5.56
C ARG A 156 10.43 23.67 5.26
N LEU A 157 10.65 22.80 6.25
CA LEU A 157 11.40 21.55 6.08
C LEU A 157 10.83 20.71 4.92
N ILE A 158 9.53 20.44 4.95
CA ILE A 158 8.89 19.60 3.92
C ILE A 158 8.93 20.27 2.55
N THR A 159 8.72 21.59 2.50
CA THR A 159 8.78 22.35 1.24
C THR A 159 10.19 22.34 0.64
N GLU A 160 11.23 22.59 1.43
CA GLU A 160 12.63 22.58 0.96
C GLU A 160 13.09 21.18 0.58
N PHE A 161 12.64 20.15 1.32
CA PHE A 161 12.87 18.77 0.94
C PHE A 161 12.24 18.45 -0.43
N GLY A 162 10.99 18.87 -0.64
CA GLY A 162 10.32 18.79 -1.94
C GLY A 162 11.09 19.49 -3.05
N LYS A 163 11.50 20.74 -2.84
CA LYS A 163 12.30 21.50 -3.82
C LYS A 163 13.59 20.78 -4.18
N HIS A 164 14.31 20.26 -3.19
CA HIS A 164 15.58 19.56 -3.41
C HIS A 164 15.38 18.32 -4.29
N ILE A 165 14.44 17.44 -3.95
CA ILE A 165 14.23 16.21 -4.72
C ILE A 165 13.67 16.47 -6.13
N ARG A 166 12.91 17.55 -6.31
CA ARG A 166 12.43 18.00 -7.63
C ARG A 166 13.53 18.58 -8.50
N GLY A 167 14.61 19.08 -7.90
CA GLY A 167 15.79 19.56 -8.60
C GLY A 167 16.67 18.45 -9.19
N TYR A 168 16.45 17.19 -8.81
CA TYR A 168 17.24 16.08 -9.35
C TYR A 168 16.96 15.81 -10.84
N PRO A 169 17.94 15.25 -11.58
CA PRO A 169 17.69 14.67 -12.90
C PRO A 169 16.63 13.57 -12.87
N ALA A 170 15.96 13.34 -14.00
CA ALA A 170 14.88 12.36 -14.13
C ALA A 170 15.27 10.94 -13.67
N GLU A 171 16.52 10.52 -13.90
CA GLU A 171 17.02 9.22 -13.48
C GLU A 171 17.01 9.03 -11.96
N LYS A 172 17.43 10.06 -11.19
CA LYS A 172 17.34 10.06 -9.73
C LYS A 172 15.88 10.10 -9.28
N GLN A 173 15.06 10.97 -9.87
CA GLN A 173 13.63 11.04 -9.52
C GLN A 173 12.91 9.69 -9.73
N ALA A 174 13.29 8.93 -10.77
CA ALA A 174 12.74 7.61 -11.04
C ALA A 174 13.11 6.55 -9.97
N ARG A 175 14.12 6.80 -9.13
CA ARG A 175 14.48 5.93 -8.00
C ARG A 175 13.65 6.19 -6.75
N ILE A 176 12.90 7.29 -6.68
CA ILE A 176 12.07 7.61 -5.51
C ILE A 176 10.75 6.84 -5.62
N ALA A 177 10.61 5.81 -4.78
CA ALA A 177 9.39 5.01 -4.68
C ALA A 177 8.35 5.70 -3.78
N PHE A 178 8.74 6.10 -2.57
CA PHE A 178 7.84 6.78 -1.64
C PHE A 178 8.52 7.90 -0.86
N ILE A 179 7.71 8.89 -0.45
CA ILE A 179 8.03 9.77 0.68
C ILE A 179 7.21 9.33 1.89
N GLN A 180 7.87 8.93 2.97
CA GLN A 180 7.18 8.57 4.20
C GLN A 180 6.68 9.82 4.91
N VAL A 181 5.39 9.83 5.22
CA VAL A 181 4.73 10.89 5.98
C VAL A 181 5.03 10.67 7.46
N LYS A 182 5.70 11.65 8.08
CA LYS A 182 6.02 11.65 9.51
C LYS A 182 5.48 12.92 10.14
N THR A 183 4.48 12.76 11.01
CA THR A 183 3.76 13.87 11.66
C THR A 183 4.23 14.11 13.10
N GLY A 184 4.57 13.03 13.82
CA GLY A 184 4.92 13.10 15.25
C GLY A 184 6.17 12.30 15.61
N CYS A 185 6.10 11.59 16.72
CA CYS A 185 7.19 10.76 17.22
C CYS A 185 7.34 9.49 16.37
N THR A 186 8.57 9.27 15.87
CA THR A 186 9.08 8.01 15.26
C THR A 186 8.29 7.42 14.08
N GLY A 187 7.20 8.05 13.67
CA GLY A 187 6.25 7.50 12.71
C GLY A 187 5.18 6.58 13.34
N ASP A 188 4.95 6.63 14.65
CA ASP A 188 3.92 5.81 15.34
C ASP A 188 2.59 6.55 15.53
N GLU A 189 2.41 7.63 14.75
CA GLU A 189 1.22 8.49 14.70
C GLU A 189 0.73 9.01 16.06
N CYS A 190 1.69 9.26 16.95
CA CYS A 190 1.49 9.94 18.22
C CYS A 190 2.40 11.17 18.30
N ALA A 191 1.98 12.17 19.08
CA ALA A 191 2.79 13.37 19.29
C ALA A 191 4.10 13.03 20.02
N TYR A 192 4.03 12.18 21.06
CA TYR A 192 5.14 11.84 21.94
C TYR A 192 5.14 10.34 22.28
N LYS A 193 6.25 9.83 22.83
CA LYS A 193 6.24 8.60 23.62
C LYS A 193 5.93 8.95 25.07
N GLY A 194 5.04 8.19 25.70
CA GLY A 194 4.52 8.49 27.04
C GLY A 194 3.57 9.69 27.06
N GLU A 195 3.14 10.05 28.25
CA GLU A 195 2.28 11.20 28.51
C GLU A 195 3.11 12.44 28.90
N PRO A 196 2.74 13.64 28.43
CA PRO A 196 3.39 14.88 28.86
C PRO A 196 3.28 15.10 30.37
N ILE A 197 4.41 15.46 31.00
CA ILE A 197 4.44 15.84 32.42
C ILE A 197 3.64 17.13 32.65
N ASP A 198 3.69 18.07 31.71
CA ASP A 198 2.86 19.27 31.73
C ASP A 198 1.60 19.04 30.87
N ALA A 199 0.45 18.95 31.57
CA ALA A 199 -0.85 18.66 30.96
C ALA A 199 -1.28 19.66 29.88
N ARG A 200 -0.72 20.88 29.83
CA ARG A 200 -1.01 21.84 28.75
C ARG A 200 -0.56 21.35 27.39
N TYR A 201 0.41 20.43 27.36
CA TYR A 201 0.92 19.83 26.12
C TYR A 201 0.30 18.47 25.80
N ALA A 202 -0.68 18.01 26.58
CA ALA A 202 -1.40 16.75 26.33
C ALA A 202 -2.00 16.72 24.93
N LEU A 203 -1.60 15.72 24.14
CA LEU A 203 -2.11 15.46 22.79
C LEU A 203 -2.35 13.96 22.60
N PRO A 204 -3.40 13.39 23.24
CA PRO A 204 -3.79 12.01 23.03
C PRO A 204 -4.02 11.72 21.55
N LYS A 205 -3.76 10.49 21.11
CA LYS A 205 -3.90 10.10 19.70
C LYS A 205 -5.32 10.31 19.15
N SER A 206 -6.32 10.10 20.00
CA SER A 206 -7.74 10.30 19.69
C SER A 206 -8.20 11.76 19.76
N SER A 207 -7.34 12.69 20.18
CA SER A 207 -7.75 14.09 20.33
C SER A 207 -7.96 14.76 18.98
N ALA A 208 -9.06 15.49 18.85
CA ALA A 208 -9.38 16.26 17.64
C ALA A 208 -8.26 17.24 17.24
N LYS A 209 -7.55 17.81 18.23
CA LYS A 209 -6.42 18.72 17.99
C LYS A 209 -5.23 18.01 17.34
N TRP A 210 -4.88 16.81 17.82
CA TRP A 210 -3.81 16.02 17.23
C TRP A 210 -4.18 15.56 15.82
N ARG A 211 -5.41 15.07 15.64
CA ARG A 211 -5.92 14.65 14.33
C ARG A 211 -5.93 15.79 13.32
N ALA A 212 -6.42 16.97 13.69
CA ALA A 212 -6.42 18.14 12.82
C ALA A 212 -5.00 18.50 12.34
N PHE A 213 -4.00 18.45 13.23
CA PHE A 213 -2.60 18.66 12.84
C PHE A 213 -2.07 17.56 11.91
N ARG A 214 -2.43 16.29 12.12
CA ARG A 214 -2.05 15.21 11.20
C ARG A 214 -2.62 15.43 9.81
N LEU A 215 -3.90 15.78 9.69
CA LEU A 215 -4.53 16.05 8.40
C LEU A 215 -3.91 17.27 7.71
N GLU A 216 -3.56 18.32 8.46
CA GLU A 216 -2.81 19.48 7.95
C GLU A 216 -1.43 19.06 7.40
N ALA A 217 -0.71 18.21 8.14
CA ALA A 217 0.55 17.65 7.67
C ALA A 217 0.35 16.77 6.43
N PHE A 218 -0.70 15.95 6.37
CA PHE A 218 -0.99 15.12 5.19
C PHE A 218 -1.24 15.99 3.96
N ALA A 219 -2.03 17.06 4.10
CA ALA A 219 -2.28 18.03 3.04
C ALA A 219 -0.98 18.68 2.55
N LEU A 220 -0.06 19.03 3.46
CA LEU A 220 1.24 19.56 3.10
C LEU A 220 2.07 18.57 2.27
N PHE A 221 2.09 17.28 2.65
CA PHE A 221 2.81 16.26 1.90
C PHE A 221 2.17 16.02 0.52
N VAL A 222 0.84 15.92 0.43
CA VAL A 222 0.13 15.77 -0.85
C VAL A 222 0.44 16.95 -1.77
N LYS A 223 0.32 18.18 -1.26
CA LYS A 223 0.65 19.39 -2.02
C LYS A 223 2.10 19.40 -2.52
N THR A 224 3.04 19.00 -1.66
CA THR A 224 4.48 19.06 -1.97
C THR A 224 4.91 17.98 -2.96
N PHE A 225 4.40 16.75 -2.80
CA PHE A 225 4.93 15.58 -3.49
C PHE A 225 4.01 15.03 -4.58
N GLN A 226 2.69 15.23 -4.51
CA GLN A 226 1.74 14.75 -5.52
C GLN A 226 1.24 15.85 -6.46
N GLU A 227 1.03 17.08 -5.95
CA GLU A 227 0.46 18.19 -6.74
C GLU A 227 1.52 19.15 -7.31
N GLY A 228 2.78 19.02 -6.86
CA GLY A 228 3.89 19.83 -7.34
C GLY A 228 4.33 19.53 -8.78
N PRO A 229 5.22 20.36 -9.36
CA PRO A 229 5.71 20.15 -10.72
C PRO A 229 6.50 18.84 -10.85
N GLY A 230 6.32 18.14 -11.98
CA GLY A 230 6.97 16.85 -12.26
C GLY A 230 6.07 15.64 -11.98
N ARG A 231 6.64 14.43 -12.00
CA ARG A 231 5.89 13.19 -11.74
C ARG A 231 5.37 13.17 -10.30
N PRO A 232 4.09 12.91 -10.03
CA PRO A 232 3.63 12.68 -8.66
C PRO A 232 4.48 11.60 -7.97
N ILE A 233 4.85 11.83 -6.71
CA ILE A 233 5.61 10.89 -5.88
C ILE A 233 4.65 10.29 -4.86
N ASP A 234 4.68 8.97 -4.77
CA ASP A 234 3.77 8.24 -3.89
C ASP A 234 4.12 8.46 -2.42
N LEU A 235 3.12 8.44 -1.55
CA LEU A 235 3.28 8.71 -0.12
C LEU A 235 3.20 7.42 0.68
N LEU A 236 4.01 7.27 1.73
CA LEU A 236 3.92 6.14 2.66
C LEU A 236 3.44 6.65 4.02
N PHE A 237 2.19 6.36 4.36
CA PHE A 237 1.58 6.73 5.65
C PHE A 237 1.83 5.65 6.69
N ASN A 238 1.98 6.00 7.96
CA ASN A 238 1.98 5.00 9.02
C ASN A 238 0.59 4.93 9.62
N SER A 239 0.11 3.72 9.92
CA SER A 239 -1.11 3.46 10.70
C SER A 239 -2.22 4.50 10.51
N ILE A 240 -2.81 4.51 9.30
CA ILE A 240 -3.99 5.32 8.98
C ILE A 240 -5.26 4.46 8.81
N GLY A 241 -5.18 3.15 9.06
CA GLY A 241 -6.35 2.26 9.04
C GLY A 241 -6.98 2.08 10.42
N GLY A 242 -8.23 1.62 10.46
CA GLY A 242 -8.84 1.13 11.70
C GLY A 242 -8.09 -0.10 12.22
N ASP A 243 -7.71 -0.10 13.50
CA ASP A 243 -6.87 -1.15 14.08
C ASP A 243 -7.63 -2.48 14.24
N ALA A 244 -6.93 -3.57 13.89
CA ALA A 244 -7.27 -4.94 14.25
C ALA A 244 -7.06 -5.29 15.74
N ASP A 245 -6.40 -4.40 16.49
CA ASP A 245 -6.01 -4.60 17.88
C ASP A 245 -6.64 -3.56 18.84
N GLY A 246 -7.79 -2.98 18.46
CA GLY A 246 -8.70 -2.33 19.40
C GLY A 246 -8.18 -1.07 20.11
N GLY A 247 -7.64 -0.07 19.40
CA GLY A 247 -7.26 1.15 20.14
C GLY A 247 -6.90 2.46 19.43
N LYS A 248 -6.81 2.57 18.09
CA LYS A 248 -6.28 3.81 17.48
C LYS A 248 -7.24 4.69 16.66
N ASP A 249 -8.47 4.25 16.39
CA ASP A 249 -9.52 5.07 15.72
C ASP A 249 -8.97 6.07 14.67
N PHE A 250 -8.46 5.57 13.55
CA PHE A 250 -7.93 6.41 12.47
C PHE A 250 -8.79 6.38 11.21
N GLY A 251 -10.09 6.08 11.34
CA GLY A 251 -11.01 6.01 10.19
C GLY A 251 -11.11 7.32 9.42
N GLU A 252 -11.06 8.45 10.12
CA GLU A 252 -11.06 9.77 9.50
C GLU A 252 -9.79 10.02 8.67
N GLU A 253 -8.62 9.61 9.17
CA GLU A 253 -7.37 9.66 8.42
C GLU A 253 -7.39 8.76 7.18
N TRP A 254 -7.97 7.55 7.28
CA TRP A 254 -8.17 6.67 6.13
C TRP A 254 -9.02 7.34 5.05
N ASP A 255 -10.18 7.85 5.44
CA ASP A 255 -11.14 8.48 4.52
C ASP A 255 -10.51 9.71 3.88
N TRP A 256 -9.81 10.52 4.67
CA TRP A 256 -9.10 11.68 4.18
C TRP A 256 -8.03 11.29 3.15
N VAL A 257 -7.14 10.34 3.47
CA VAL A 257 -6.06 9.93 2.57
C VAL A 257 -6.63 9.36 1.27
N THR A 258 -7.67 8.53 1.36
CA THR A 258 -8.34 7.93 0.19
C THR A 258 -9.02 8.99 -0.69
N ALA A 259 -9.57 10.04 -0.09
CA ALA A 259 -10.20 11.13 -0.83
C ALA A 259 -9.20 12.09 -1.48
N HIS A 260 -8.05 12.35 -0.85
CA HIS A 260 -7.14 13.44 -1.21
C HIS A 260 -5.86 12.99 -1.94
N CYS A 261 -5.33 11.79 -1.66
CA CYS A 261 -4.19 11.28 -2.43
C CYS A 261 -4.65 10.91 -3.85
N LYS A 262 -4.13 11.63 -4.85
CA LYS A 262 -4.48 11.42 -6.27
C LYS A 262 -3.46 10.53 -6.99
N SER A 263 -2.21 10.49 -6.49
CA SER A 263 -1.23 9.47 -6.84
C SER A 263 -1.42 8.23 -5.97
N GLY A 264 -0.57 7.22 -6.15
CA GLY A 264 -0.51 6.11 -5.20
C GLY A 264 -0.07 6.55 -3.79
N PHE A 265 -0.52 5.77 -2.81
CA PHE A 265 0.01 5.83 -1.44
C PHE A 265 0.09 4.41 -0.89
N GLY A 266 1.06 4.16 -0.01
CA GLY A 266 1.17 2.93 0.77
C GLY A 266 0.88 3.19 2.25
N ILE A 267 0.65 2.10 2.98
CA ILE A 267 0.52 2.13 4.44
C ILE A 267 1.61 1.25 5.05
N LYS A 268 2.20 1.75 6.12
CA LYS A 268 3.15 1.05 6.97
C LYS A 268 2.47 0.68 8.28
N ASN A 269 2.30 -0.63 8.50
CA ASN A 269 1.79 -1.20 9.75
C ASN A 269 2.95 -1.92 10.47
N GLY A 270 3.50 -1.27 11.49
CA GLY A 270 4.63 -1.80 12.25
C GLY A 270 5.92 -1.94 11.44
N ALA A 271 6.80 -2.84 11.88
CA ALA A 271 8.13 -3.03 11.30
C ALA A 271 8.14 -3.92 10.04
N LEU A 272 7.05 -4.63 9.75
CA LEU A 272 6.99 -5.73 8.78
C LEU A 272 6.17 -5.42 7.53
N SER A 273 5.13 -4.57 7.61
CA SER A 273 4.29 -4.26 6.43
C SER A 273 4.74 -2.94 5.79
N ARG A 274 5.13 -3.00 4.51
CA ARG A 274 5.43 -1.81 3.68
C ARG A 274 4.69 -1.92 2.34
N GLY A 275 3.56 -1.22 2.23
CA GLY A 275 2.89 -0.97 0.95
C GLY A 275 1.46 -1.52 0.89
N HIS A 276 0.53 -0.66 0.46
CA HIS A 276 -0.78 -1.04 -0.07
C HIS A 276 -0.96 -0.31 -1.40
N HIS A 277 -1.63 -0.91 -2.38
CA HIS A 277 -2.25 -0.20 -3.51
C HIS A 277 -3.32 -1.10 -4.15
N LEU A 278 -4.59 -0.71 -4.05
CA LEU A 278 -5.71 -1.49 -4.59
C LEU A 278 -6.16 -1.09 -6.00
N SER A 279 -5.52 -0.11 -6.66
CA SER A 279 -6.12 0.41 -7.90
C SER A 279 -5.96 -0.50 -9.13
N GLY A 280 -4.99 -1.42 -9.12
CA GLY A 280 -4.80 -2.45 -10.17
C GLY A 280 -5.36 -3.84 -9.85
N GLU A 281 -5.57 -4.17 -8.57
CA GLU A 281 -6.13 -5.47 -8.12
C GLU A 281 -7.63 -5.38 -7.81
N ARG A 282 -8.22 -4.19 -7.96
CA ARG A 282 -9.66 -3.96 -7.78
C ARG A 282 -10.50 -4.90 -8.63
N THR A 283 -10.06 -5.21 -9.85
CA THR A 283 -10.75 -6.13 -10.76
C THR A 283 -10.76 -7.58 -10.25
N LEU A 284 -9.68 -8.04 -9.62
CA LEU A 284 -9.59 -9.37 -8.99
C LEU A 284 -10.49 -9.44 -7.74
N TYR A 285 -10.40 -8.42 -6.88
CA TYR A 285 -11.33 -8.24 -5.78
C TYR A 285 -12.79 -8.13 -6.28
N ASP A 286 -12.99 -7.53 -7.47
CA ASP A 286 -14.31 -7.22 -7.97
C ASP A 286 -15.04 -8.41 -8.60
N GLN A 287 -14.30 -9.36 -9.16
CA GLN A 287 -14.83 -10.53 -9.87
C GLN A 287 -15.03 -11.76 -8.98
N TRP A 288 -14.42 -11.78 -7.80
CA TRP A 288 -14.36 -12.97 -6.96
C TRP A 288 -15.54 -13.10 -5.99
N THR A 289 -16.01 -14.35 -5.83
CA THR A 289 -16.92 -14.76 -4.77
C THR A 289 -16.12 -15.48 -3.69
N ARG A 290 -16.21 -14.99 -2.45
CA ARG A 290 -15.25 -15.32 -1.40
C ARG A 290 -15.13 -16.82 -1.15
N PHE A 291 -13.89 -17.29 -1.02
CA PHE A 291 -13.55 -18.63 -0.51
C PHE A 291 -14.02 -19.83 -1.34
N LEU A 292 -14.59 -19.61 -2.52
CA LEU A 292 -15.13 -20.66 -3.38
C LEU A 292 -14.00 -21.30 -4.20
N ILE A 293 -13.79 -22.61 -4.05
CA ILE A 293 -12.66 -23.36 -4.64
C ILE A 293 -13.09 -24.43 -5.66
N ASP A 294 -14.40 -24.64 -5.83
CA ASP A 294 -14.96 -25.54 -6.85
C ASP A 294 -16.25 -24.92 -7.41
N PRO A 295 -16.43 -24.86 -8.74
CA PRO A 295 -17.62 -24.26 -9.37
C PRO A 295 -18.95 -24.88 -8.91
N LYS A 296 -18.95 -26.09 -8.35
CA LYS A 296 -20.12 -26.75 -7.77
C LYS A 296 -20.47 -26.25 -6.36
N GLY A 297 -19.89 -25.13 -5.92
CA GLY A 297 -20.22 -24.47 -4.66
C GLY A 297 -19.48 -25.04 -3.46
N VAL A 298 -18.21 -25.42 -3.61
CA VAL A 298 -17.36 -25.79 -2.46
C VAL A 298 -16.64 -24.55 -1.96
N ILE A 299 -16.79 -24.27 -0.66
CA ILE A 299 -16.14 -23.15 0.03
C ILE A 299 -15.10 -23.68 1.00
N LEU A 300 -13.90 -23.11 1.01
CA LEU A 300 -12.84 -23.37 1.98
C LEU A 300 -12.68 -22.16 2.92
N THR A 301 -12.93 -22.37 4.21
CA THR A 301 -12.88 -21.33 5.25
C THR A 301 -12.10 -21.84 6.47
N ASN A 302 -12.00 -21.02 7.51
CA ASN A 302 -11.42 -21.44 8.78
C ASN A 302 -12.41 -22.24 9.64
N ASN A 303 -11.90 -23.23 10.39
CA ASN A 303 -12.71 -23.99 11.36
C ASN A 303 -13.29 -23.07 12.44
N HIS A 304 -12.49 -22.17 13.02
CA HIS A 304 -12.95 -21.27 14.07
C HIS A 304 -14.09 -20.33 13.65
N VAL A 305 -14.33 -20.15 12.34
CA VAL A 305 -15.45 -19.35 11.80
C VAL A 305 -16.78 -20.11 11.87
N VAL A 306 -16.74 -21.44 11.80
CA VAL A 306 -17.92 -22.31 11.72
C VAL A 306 -18.09 -23.22 12.94
N GLU A 307 -17.18 -23.14 13.89
CA GLU A 307 -17.17 -23.99 15.09
C GLU A 307 -18.49 -23.83 15.87
N GLY A 308 -19.14 -24.96 16.16
CA GLY A 308 -20.42 -25.00 16.87
C GLY A 308 -21.65 -24.55 16.06
N ALA A 309 -21.51 -24.24 14.77
CA ALA A 309 -22.64 -23.87 13.92
C ALA A 309 -23.35 -25.10 13.35
N ASP A 310 -24.68 -25.20 13.56
CA ASP A 310 -25.53 -26.22 12.93
C ASP A 310 -25.86 -25.91 11.46
N SER A 311 -25.74 -24.63 11.09
CA SER A 311 -25.92 -24.12 9.73
C SER A 311 -25.23 -22.78 9.56
N VAL A 312 -24.84 -22.47 8.33
CA VAL A 312 -24.21 -21.22 7.95
C VAL A 312 -24.99 -20.55 6.82
N GLU A 313 -25.18 -19.23 6.90
CA GLU A 313 -25.69 -18.40 5.80
C GLU A 313 -24.50 -17.80 5.03
N ILE A 314 -24.46 -18.04 3.72
CA ILE A 314 -23.46 -17.49 2.82
C ILE A 314 -24.14 -16.50 1.89
N GLN A 315 -23.63 -15.28 1.86
CA GLN A 315 -24.03 -14.27 0.89
C GLN A 315 -22.93 -14.10 -0.17
N LEU A 316 -23.28 -14.35 -1.43
CA LEU A 316 -22.38 -14.09 -2.56
C LEU A 316 -22.38 -12.61 -2.91
N LYS A 317 -21.36 -12.18 -3.66
CA LYS A 317 -21.20 -10.77 -4.04
C LYS A 317 -22.35 -10.24 -4.91
N ASP A 318 -22.94 -11.10 -5.73
CA ASP A 318 -24.12 -10.77 -6.55
C ASP A 318 -25.43 -10.67 -5.75
N GLY A 319 -25.36 -10.84 -4.42
CA GLY A 319 -26.50 -10.74 -3.50
C GLY A 319 -27.25 -12.05 -3.27
N ARG A 320 -26.93 -13.14 -4.00
CA ARG A 320 -27.53 -14.46 -3.73
C ARG A 320 -27.16 -14.95 -2.34
N LYS A 321 -28.12 -15.57 -1.66
CA LYS A 321 -27.95 -16.15 -0.33
C LYS A 321 -28.17 -17.65 -0.35
N PHE A 322 -27.34 -18.37 0.38
CA PHE A 322 -27.39 -19.81 0.54
C PHE A 322 -27.34 -20.16 2.02
N VAL A 323 -28.15 -21.14 2.44
CA VAL A 323 -28.03 -21.73 3.77
C VAL A 323 -27.48 -23.13 3.59
N SER A 324 -26.37 -23.44 4.26
CA SER A 324 -25.77 -24.77 4.23
C SER A 324 -25.70 -25.39 5.62
N ARG A 325 -25.98 -26.69 5.67
CA ARG A 325 -25.77 -27.58 6.83
C ARG A 325 -24.65 -28.60 6.55
N ASP A 326 -24.13 -28.63 5.32
CA ASP A 326 -23.05 -29.54 4.95
C ASP A 326 -21.71 -28.86 5.23
N ILE A 327 -21.28 -28.98 6.49
CA ILE A 327 -20.06 -28.42 7.03
C ILE A 327 -19.15 -29.58 7.45
N LYS A 328 -17.90 -29.56 7.01
CA LYS A 328 -16.84 -30.50 7.41
C LYS A 328 -15.66 -29.69 7.90
N ALA A 329 -15.18 -29.95 9.10
CA ALA A 329 -14.09 -29.19 9.68
C ALA A 329 -12.96 -30.10 10.18
N ASP A 330 -11.74 -29.57 10.13
CA ASP A 330 -10.54 -30.14 10.71
C ASP A 330 -9.94 -29.13 11.71
N PRO A 331 -10.21 -29.31 13.01
CA PRO A 331 -9.67 -28.42 14.05
C PRO A 331 -8.15 -28.37 14.11
N LYS A 332 -7.43 -29.40 13.64
CA LYS A 332 -5.95 -29.44 13.73
C LYS A 332 -5.29 -28.45 12.79
N THR A 333 -5.89 -28.21 11.62
CA THR A 333 -5.39 -27.31 10.58
C THR A 333 -6.13 -25.98 10.55
N ASP A 334 -7.13 -25.80 11.44
CA ASP A 334 -8.08 -24.69 11.42
C ASP A 334 -8.79 -24.52 10.06
N LEU A 335 -9.07 -25.61 9.36
CA LEU A 335 -9.75 -25.58 8.05
C LEU A 335 -11.17 -26.13 8.15
N ALA A 336 -12.09 -25.58 7.36
CA ALA A 336 -13.41 -26.11 7.15
C ALA A 336 -13.86 -25.97 5.70
N ILE A 337 -14.65 -26.95 5.26
CA ILE A 337 -15.30 -26.98 3.96
C ILE A 337 -16.81 -26.85 4.17
N ILE A 338 -17.43 -25.96 3.39
CA ILE A 338 -18.88 -25.83 3.31
C ILE A 338 -19.32 -26.14 1.88
N ARG A 339 -20.38 -26.92 1.71
CA ARG A 339 -20.99 -27.16 0.39
C ARG A 339 -22.27 -26.36 0.22
N LEU A 340 -22.37 -25.59 -0.86
CA LEU A 340 -23.59 -24.91 -1.27
C LEU A 340 -24.42 -25.81 -2.20
N ASP A 341 -25.74 -25.74 -2.06
CA ASP A 341 -26.67 -26.34 -3.03
C ASP A 341 -27.00 -25.32 -4.13
N ALA A 342 -26.06 -25.13 -5.05
CA ALA A 342 -26.20 -24.22 -6.18
C ALA A 342 -26.67 -24.98 -7.43
N LYS A 343 -27.68 -24.43 -8.12
CA LYS A 343 -28.22 -25.02 -9.37
C LYS A 343 -27.28 -24.84 -10.56
N ASP A 344 -26.54 -23.74 -10.58
CA ASP A 344 -25.62 -23.36 -11.64
C ASP A 344 -24.20 -23.29 -11.10
N ASN A 345 -23.22 -23.44 -11.99
CA ASN A 345 -21.82 -23.25 -11.64
C ASN A 345 -21.57 -21.83 -11.10
N LEU A 346 -20.83 -21.75 -10.00
CA LEU A 346 -20.44 -20.50 -9.36
C LEU A 346 -19.02 -20.10 -9.77
N PRO A 347 -18.71 -18.78 -9.86
CA PRO A 347 -17.33 -18.31 -10.02
C PRO A 347 -16.45 -18.78 -8.85
N TYR A 348 -15.29 -19.37 -9.13
CA TYR A 348 -14.38 -19.99 -8.15
C TYR A 348 -12.91 -19.60 -8.36
N LEU A 349 -12.08 -19.83 -7.35
CA LEU A 349 -10.62 -19.74 -7.42
C LEU A 349 -9.99 -21.11 -7.67
N GLU A 350 -9.08 -21.16 -8.62
CA GLU A 350 -8.18 -22.30 -8.76
C GLU A 350 -7.10 -22.24 -7.67
N LEU A 351 -6.86 -23.39 -7.03
CA LEU A 351 -5.78 -23.51 -6.06
C LEU A 351 -4.44 -23.54 -6.80
N GLY A 352 -3.51 -22.70 -6.35
CA GLY A 352 -2.13 -22.70 -6.83
C GLY A 352 -1.31 -23.84 -6.22
N ASP A 353 -0.14 -24.07 -6.80
CA ASP A 353 0.88 -24.98 -6.27
C ASP A 353 1.70 -24.29 -5.18
N SER A 354 1.58 -24.75 -3.94
CA SER A 354 2.32 -24.20 -2.81
C SER A 354 3.81 -24.53 -2.83
N ASP A 355 4.21 -25.65 -3.45
CA ASP A 355 5.61 -26.08 -3.50
C ASP A 355 6.43 -25.20 -4.46
N ALA A 356 5.75 -24.49 -5.36
CA ALA A 356 6.35 -23.53 -6.28
C ALA A 356 6.55 -22.12 -5.68
N MET A 357 6.09 -21.87 -4.45
CA MET A 357 6.22 -20.56 -3.80
C MET A 357 7.63 -20.34 -3.25
N GLU A 358 8.16 -19.13 -3.47
CA GLU A 358 9.46 -18.69 -2.97
C GLU A 358 9.35 -17.54 -1.96
N ILE A 359 10.37 -17.40 -1.10
CA ILE A 359 10.46 -16.26 -0.17
C ILE A 359 10.57 -14.96 -0.99
N GLY A 360 9.59 -14.09 -0.84
CA GLY A 360 9.51 -12.81 -1.55
C GLY A 360 8.45 -12.75 -2.64
N ASP A 361 7.74 -13.87 -2.89
CA ASP A 361 6.56 -13.88 -3.75
C ASP A 361 5.46 -12.95 -3.22
N ARG A 362 4.72 -12.39 -4.18
CA ARG A 362 3.60 -11.50 -3.88
C ARG A 362 2.43 -12.34 -3.40
N VAL A 363 2.01 -12.11 -2.16
CA VAL A 363 0.81 -12.73 -1.60
C VAL A 363 -0.27 -11.66 -1.47
N LEU A 364 -1.49 -11.98 -1.90
CA LEU A 364 -2.69 -11.19 -1.67
C LEU A 364 -3.59 -11.95 -0.72
N ALA A 365 -3.70 -11.52 0.54
CA ALA A 365 -4.69 -12.09 1.46
C ALA A 365 -5.98 -11.28 1.37
N VAL A 366 -7.11 -11.94 1.09
CA VAL A 366 -8.43 -11.29 1.05
C VAL A 366 -9.33 -11.91 2.11
N GLY A 367 -9.89 -11.07 2.98
CA GLY A 367 -10.73 -11.50 4.10
C GLY A 367 -11.83 -10.50 4.45
N ALA A 368 -12.57 -10.82 5.51
CA ALA A 368 -13.59 -9.95 6.10
C ALA A 368 -13.32 -9.67 7.59
N PRO A 369 -12.13 -9.17 7.95
CA PRO A 369 -11.87 -8.80 9.32
C PRO A 369 -12.89 -7.72 9.73
N PHE A 370 -13.52 -7.93 10.89
CA PHE A 370 -14.50 -7.02 11.53
C PHE A 370 -15.92 -7.00 10.94
N GLY A 371 -16.31 -7.96 10.09
CA GLY A 371 -17.62 -7.93 9.42
C GLY A 371 -17.76 -6.82 8.38
N LEU A 372 -16.65 -6.10 8.12
CA LEU A 372 -16.52 -5.17 7.01
C LEU A 372 -16.31 -5.99 5.74
N THR A 373 -17.09 -5.70 4.71
CA THR A 373 -16.98 -6.39 3.43
C THR A 373 -15.71 -5.95 2.70
N GLY A 374 -14.63 -6.72 2.86
CA GLY A 374 -13.56 -6.83 1.86
C GLY A 374 -12.24 -6.17 2.17
N THR A 375 -11.63 -6.64 3.25
CA THR A 375 -10.29 -6.19 3.62
C THR A 375 -9.25 -7.06 2.94
N VAL A 376 -8.22 -6.41 2.43
CA VAL A 376 -7.07 -7.03 1.77
C VAL A 376 -5.83 -6.74 2.61
N THR A 377 -5.07 -7.77 2.96
CA THR A 377 -3.82 -7.68 3.71
C THR A 377 -2.70 -8.32 2.87
N HIS A 378 -1.50 -7.75 2.87
CA HIS A 378 -0.31 -8.29 2.21
C HIS A 378 0.74 -8.68 3.23
#